data_AF-A0A2P6MRD0-F1
#
_entry.id   AF-A0A2P6MRD0-F1
#
_cell.length_a   1.000
_cell.length_b   1.000
_cell.length_c   1.000
_cell.angle_alpha   90.00
_cell.angle_beta   90.00
_cell.angle_gamma   90.00
#
_symmetry.space_group_name_H-M   'P 1'
#
loop_
_entity.id
_entity.type
_entity.pdbx_description
1 polymer ?
#
loop_
_entity_poly.entity_id
_entity_poly.type
_entity_poly.pdbx_seq_one_letter_code
_entity_poly.pdbx_strand_id
1 'polypeptide(L)'
;MVIQKRKRLDIWTPSKRTLVDSTEFKNSLISYYDRKDPRSSDIKCMVLDRFYPRDKVRGSHIWKYATYGEGLDEFGLKEDDVNKERNGLLLGEGIELAFDSKQLCFLYDPINTKFIVKVLDPGLLQSSTPVSPSQTRTFSDINNLPLCLPAGRSPFRRLLSWHAECTYTTALKKTWIDQPAFDTFTTYDNLSNGARPDFLEDLDNEE
;
A
#
# COMPACT_ATOMS: atom_id res chain seq x y z
N MET A 1 -8.86 -12.84 -22.18
CA MET A 1 -9.65 -11.85 -21.42
C MET A 1 -8.96 -11.45 -20.11
N VAL A 2 -8.39 -12.40 -19.36
CA VAL A 2 -7.69 -12.18 -18.06
C VAL A 2 -6.56 -11.16 -18.14
N ILE A 3 -5.67 -11.23 -19.14
CA ILE A 3 -4.54 -10.29 -19.29
C ILE A 3 -5.00 -8.83 -19.49
N GLN A 4 -6.07 -8.61 -20.26
CA GLN A 4 -6.64 -7.27 -20.47
C GLN A 4 -7.29 -6.74 -19.19
N LYS A 5 -7.96 -7.61 -18.43
CA LYS A 5 -8.59 -7.27 -17.14
C LYS A 5 -7.54 -6.93 -16.07
N ARG A 6 -6.45 -7.71 -15.96
CA ARG A 6 -5.31 -7.39 -15.06
C ARG A 6 -4.67 -6.04 -15.41
N LYS A 7 -4.47 -5.74 -16.70
CA LYS A 7 -3.95 -4.42 -17.12
C LYS A 7 -4.87 -3.27 -16.73
N ARG A 8 -6.20 -3.46 -16.78
CA ARG A 8 -7.18 -2.46 -16.33
C ARG A 8 -7.09 -2.21 -14.82
N LEU A 9 -6.81 -3.24 -14.02
CA LEU A 9 -6.75 -3.17 -12.56
C LEU A 9 -5.37 -2.78 -12.00
N ASP A 10 -4.33 -2.65 -12.84
CA ASP A 10 -3.06 -2.00 -12.46
C ASP A 10 -3.19 -0.47 -12.57
N ILE A 11 -3.85 0.10 -11.57
CA ILE A 11 -4.24 1.51 -11.51
C ILE A 11 -3.13 2.43 -10.95
N TRP A 12 -1.99 1.88 -10.52
CA TRP A 12 -0.88 2.64 -9.94
C TRP A 12 -0.02 3.27 -11.03
N THR A 13 -0.62 4.24 -11.70
CA THR A 13 -0.01 5.15 -12.67
C THR A 13 -0.08 6.58 -12.12
N PRO A 14 0.83 7.49 -12.53
CA PRO A 14 0.81 8.87 -12.05
C PRO A 14 -0.51 9.54 -12.44
N SER A 15 -1.31 9.96 -11.46
CA SER A 15 -2.56 10.70 -11.69
C SER A 15 -2.59 11.98 -10.85
N LYS A 16 -3.24 13.03 -11.36
CA LYS A 16 -3.36 14.32 -10.66
C LYS A 16 -4.52 14.25 -9.66
N ARG A 17 -4.24 14.64 -8.41
CA ARG A 17 -5.20 14.65 -7.29
C ARG A 17 -5.80 16.04 -7.11
N THR A 18 -7.08 16.13 -6.73
CA THR A 18 -7.72 17.38 -6.25
C THR A 18 -7.29 17.66 -4.80
N LEU A 19 -6.89 18.90 -4.50
CA LEU A 19 -6.29 19.28 -3.21
C LEU A 19 -7.27 19.16 -2.02
N VAL A 20 -8.55 19.45 -2.24
CA VAL A 20 -9.58 19.48 -1.18
C VAL A 20 -9.91 18.08 -0.66
N ASP A 21 -10.26 17.15 -1.55
CA ASP A 21 -10.57 15.75 -1.21
C ASP A 21 -9.40 15.05 -0.49
N SER A 22 -8.16 15.42 -0.86
CA SER A 22 -6.96 14.90 -0.21
C SER A 22 -6.83 15.30 1.26
N THR A 23 -7.43 16.42 1.67
CA THR A 23 -7.34 16.95 3.04
C THR A 23 -8.33 16.27 3.98
N GLU A 24 -9.58 16.12 3.55
CA GLU A 24 -10.64 15.46 4.33
C GLU A 24 -10.32 13.98 4.55
N PHE A 25 -9.95 13.28 3.47
CA PHE A 25 -9.51 11.90 3.54
C PHE A 25 -8.32 11.72 4.50
N LYS A 26 -7.34 12.61 4.42
CA LYS A 26 -6.19 12.55 5.33
C LYS A 26 -6.60 12.76 6.79
N ASN A 27 -7.58 13.63 7.08
CA ASN A 27 -8.10 13.82 8.43
C ASN A 27 -8.83 12.57 8.96
N SER A 28 -9.61 11.90 8.12
CA SER A 28 -10.27 10.66 8.51
C SER A 28 -9.25 9.55 8.80
N LEU A 29 -8.20 9.42 7.98
CA LEU A 29 -7.08 8.50 8.25
C LEU A 29 -6.38 8.77 9.59
N ILE A 30 -6.05 10.04 9.87
CA ILE A 30 -5.39 10.43 11.13
C ILE A 30 -6.23 10.02 12.34
N SER A 31 -7.54 10.20 12.25
CA SER A 31 -8.49 9.87 13.31
C SER A 31 -8.67 8.36 13.45
N TYR A 32 -8.86 7.65 12.33
CA TYR A 32 -9.09 6.20 12.31
C TYR A 32 -7.89 5.39 12.80
N TYR A 33 -6.67 5.81 12.43
CA TYR A 33 -5.43 5.12 12.81
C TYR A 33 -4.77 5.66 14.09
N ASP A 34 -5.41 6.61 14.77
CA ASP A 34 -4.90 7.27 15.99
C ASP A 34 -3.45 7.77 15.81
N ARG A 35 -3.26 8.64 14.81
CA ARG A 35 -1.92 9.14 14.39
C ARG A 35 -1.70 10.63 14.63
N LYS A 36 -2.57 11.28 15.38
CA LYS A 36 -2.44 12.70 15.73
C LYS A 36 -1.47 12.86 16.90
N ASP A 37 -0.55 13.82 16.83
CA ASP A 37 0.20 14.25 18.01
C ASP A 37 -0.73 15.01 18.97
N PRO A 38 -0.80 14.66 20.27
CA PRO A 38 -1.62 15.40 21.24
C PRO A 38 -1.13 16.83 21.50
N ARG A 39 0.11 17.17 21.15
CA ARG A 39 0.77 18.44 21.51
C ARG A 39 1.06 19.34 20.31
N SER A 40 0.93 18.84 19.09
CA SER A 40 1.30 19.56 17.87
C SER A 40 0.34 19.23 16.71
N SER A 41 0.58 19.82 15.55
CA SER A 41 -0.11 19.48 14.31
C SER A 41 0.56 18.32 13.56
N ASP A 42 1.63 17.75 14.12
CA ASP A 42 2.36 16.63 13.53
C ASP A 42 1.52 15.36 13.52
N ILE A 43 1.85 14.48 12.57
CA ILE A 43 1.18 13.21 12.40
C ILE A 43 2.18 12.07 12.32
N LYS A 44 1.79 10.92 12.87
CA LYS A 44 2.65 9.75 12.99
C LYS A 44 2.64 8.95 11.69
N CYS A 45 3.80 8.82 11.05
CA CYS A 45 3.99 7.94 9.89
C CYS A 45 3.85 6.47 10.30
N MET A 46 3.10 5.67 9.53
CA MET A 46 2.83 4.27 9.86
C MET A 46 4.02 3.34 9.63
N VAL A 47 5.00 3.72 8.81
CA VAL A 47 6.22 2.91 8.60
C VAL A 47 7.36 3.34 9.52
N LEU A 48 7.54 4.65 9.69
CA LEU A 48 8.64 5.19 10.50
C LEU A 48 8.32 5.21 12.00
N ASP A 49 7.04 5.09 12.35
CA ASP A 49 6.49 5.20 13.70
C ASP A 49 6.97 6.43 14.48
N ARG A 50 7.08 7.56 13.79
CA ARG A 50 7.49 8.85 14.33
C ARG A 50 6.57 9.96 13.85
N PHE A 51 6.44 11.00 14.68
CA PHE A 51 5.72 12.21 14.34
C PHE A 51 6.56 13.09 13.41
N TYR A 52 5.90 13.63 12.40
CA TYR A 52 6.49 14.54 11.43
C TYR A 52 5.50 15.66 11.10
N PRO A 53 5.99 16.81 10.58
CA PRO A 53 5.14 17.85 10.06
C PRO A 53 4.08 17.30 9.12
N ARG A 54 2.84 17.78 9.28
CA ARG A 54 1.68 17.26 8.56
C ARG A 54 1.90 17.18 7.06
N ASP A 55 2.56 18.16 6.44
CA ASP A 55 2.83 18.21 5.00
C ASP A 55 3.79 17.12 4.51
N LYS A 56 4.60 16.55 5.40
CA LYS A 56 5.62 15.53 5.12
C LYS A 56 5.14 14.09 5.18
N VAL A 57 3.93 13.87 5.67
CA VAL A 57 3.26 12.56 5.69
C VAL A 57 2.03 12.63 4.79
N ARG A 58 1.92 11.74 3.81
CA ARG A 58 0.84 11.70 2.82
C ARG A 58 -0.26 10.73 3.27
N GLY A 59 -1.51 11.11 3.03
CA GLY A 59 -2.65 10.17 3.06
C GLY A 59 -2.69 9.44 1.72
N SER A 60 -1.98 8.33 1.61
CA SER A 60 -1.91 7.53 0.39
C SER A 60 -3.16 6.67 0.28
N HIS A 61 -3.83 6.71 -0.87
CA HIS A 61 -4.86 5.72 -1.17
C HIS A 61 -4.19 4.43 -1.65
N ILE A 62 -4.67 3.29 -1.18
CA ILE A 62 -4.25 1.98 -1.70
C ILE A 62 -4.85 1.83 -3.10
N TRP A 63 -6.18 1.80 -3.22
CA TRP A 63 -6.89 1.92 -4.49
C TRP A 63 -7.07 3.39 -4.87
N LYS A 64 -6.52 3.82 -6.00
CA LYS A 64 -6.46 5.23 -6.39
C LYS A 64 -7.84 5.88 -6.45
N TYR A 65 -7.98 6.99 -5.76
CA TYR A 65 -9.17 7.83 -5.80
C TYR A 65 -9.59 8.28 -7.21
N ALA A 66 -8.62 8.47 -8.11
CA ALA A 66 -8.88 8.84 -9.51
C ALA A 66 -9.70 7.78 -10.30
N THR A 67 -9.85 6.57 -9.77
CA THR A 67 -10.74 5.54 -10.33
C THR A 67 -12.21 5.79 -10.02
N TYR A 68 -12.52 6.72 -9.11
CA TYR A 68 -13.87 6.92 -8.57
C TYR A 68 -14.50 5.64 -8.01
N GLY A 69 -13.68 4.66 -7.60
CA GLY A 69 -14.14 3.38 -7.09
C GLY A 69 -14.35 2.30 -8.15
N GLU A 70 -14.18 2.61 -9.44
CA GLU A 70 -14.23 1.62 -10.52
C GLU A 70 -13.24 0.47 -10.23
N GLY A 71 -13.71 -0.77 -10.32
CA GLY A 71 -12.94 -2.00 -10.09
C GLY A 71 -12.83 -2.45 -8.64
N LEU A 72 -13.38 -1.69 -7.66
CA LEU A 72 -13.44 -2.13 -6.27
C LEU A 72 -14.35 -3.35 -6.05
N ASP A 73 -15.36 -3.51 -6.89
CA ASP A 73 -16.29 -4.64 -6.92
C ASP A 73 -15.58 -5.97 -7.19
N GLU A 74 -14.50 -5.96 -7.98
CA GLU A 74 -13.62 -7.12 -8.23
C GLU A 74 -12.95 -7.61 -6.94
N PHE A 75 -12.86 -6.75 -5.93
CA PHE A 75 -12.37 -7.08 -4.60
C PHE A 75 -13.51 -7.25 -3.61
N GLY A 76 -14.78 -7.23 -4.00
CA GLY A 76 -15.94 -7.30 -3.08
C GLY A 76 -16.09 -6.05 -2.21
N LEU A 77 -15.65 -4.89 -2.71
CA LEU A 77 -15.80 -3.58 -2.09
C LEU A 77 -16.80 -2.74 -2.89
N LYS A 78 -17.38 -1.73 -2.25
CA LYS A 78 -18.30 -0.77 -2.89
C LYS A 78 -17.51 0.39 -3.48
N GLU A 79 -18.06 1.07 -4.47
CA GLU A 79 -17.44 2.28 -5.05
C GLU A 79 -17.10 3.32 -3.97
N ASP A 80 -18.02 3.54 -3.01
CA ASP A 80 -17.84 4.43 -1.87
C ASP A 80 -16.68 4.04 -0.94
N ASP A 81 -16.18 2.80 -0.99
CA ASP A 81 -15.01 2.36 -0.22
C ASP A 81 -13.72 3.04 -0.71
N VAL A 82 -13.74 3.67 -1.90
CA VAL A 82 -12.58 4.37 -2.47
C VAL A 82 -12.06 5.49 -1.55
N ASN A 83 -12.94 6.16 -0.81
CA ASN A 83 -12.56 7.25 0.10
C ASN A 83 -12.71 6.86 1.58
N LYS A 84 -12.79 5.56 1.89
CA LYS A 84 -12.83 5.06 3.27
C LYS A 84 -11.43 4.87 3.84
N GLU A 85 -11.32 4.97 5.16
CA GLU A 85 -10.04 4.99 5.88
C GLU A 85 -9.27 3.68 5.73
N ARG A 86 -9.98 2.57 5.53
CA ARG A 86 -9.40 1.26 5.25
C ARG A 86 -8.75 1.20 3.85
N ASN A 87 -9.11 2.10 2.93
CA ASN A 87 -8.44 2.27 1.64
C ASN A 87 -7.26 3.24 1.71
N GLY A 88 -6.78 3.62 2.90
CA GLY A 88 -5.66 4.55 3.02
C GLY A 88 -4.61 4.19 4.05
N LEU A 89 -3.44 4.79 3.85
CA LEU A 89 -2.27 4.70 4.71
C LEU A 89 -1.66 6.09 4.92
N LEU A 90 -1.08 6.32 6.10
CA LEU A 90 -0.30 7.51 6.41
C LEU A 90 1.19 7.21 6.24
N LEU A 91 1.73 7.57 5.08
CA LEU A 91 3.10 7.23 4.66
C LEU A 91 3.96 8.49 4.60
N GLY A 92 5.25 8.38 4.90
CA GLY A 92 6.21 9.44 4.61
C GLY A 92 6.26 9.72 3.10
N GLU A 93 6.48 10.96 2.70
CA GLU A 93 6.48 11.35 1.27
C GLU A 93 7.35 10.46 0.38
N GLY A 94 8.58 10.12 0.81
CA GLY A 94 9.45 9.24 0.03
C GLY A 94 8.94 7.80 -0.06
N ILE A 95 8.30 7.31 1.00
CA ILE A 95 7.70 5.97 1.07
C ILE A 95 6.46 5.90 0.18
N GLU A 96 5.63 6.94 0.18
CA GLU A 96 4.44 7.02 -0.63
C GLU A 96 4.76 7.05 -2.13
N LEU A 97 5.76 7.82 -2.54
CA LEU A 97 6.23 7.84 -3.92
C LEU A 97 6.73 6.46 -4.39
N ALA A 98 7.48 5.76 -3.54
CA ALA A 98 7.98 4.41 -3.84
C ALA A 98 6.85 3.37 -3.87
N PHE A 99 5.84 3.50 -3.00
CA PHE A 99 4.64 2.66 -3.01
C PHE A 99 3.85 2.86 -4.32
N ASP A 100 3.62 4.11 -4.71
CA ASP A 100 2.91 4.48 -5.94
C ASP A 100 3.65 4.03 -7.20
N SER A 101 4.98 4.07 -7.17
CA SER A 101 5.85 3.64 -8.27
C SER A 101 6.09 2.13 -8.31
N LYS A 102 5.42 1.36 -7.45
CA LYS A 102 5.58 -0.10 -7.33
C LYS A 102 7.04 -0.52 -7.08
N GLN A 103 7.78 0.28 -6.32
CA GLN A 103 9.16 0.00 -5.88
C GLN A 103 9.20 -0.70 -4.52
N LEU A 104 8.14 -0.56 -3.72
CA LEU A 104 7.91 -1.28 -2.48
C LEU A 104 6.44 -1.64 -2.34
N CYS A 105 6.14 -2.66 -1.54
CA CYS A 105 4.78 -3.07 -1.17
C CYS A 105 4.70 -3.47 0.31
N PHE A 106 3.52 -3.89 0.76
CA PHE A 106 3.26 -4.31 2.14
C PHE A 106 2.77 -5.76 2.18
N LEU A 107 3.63 -6.70 2.53
CA LEU A 107 3.28 -8.13 2.64
C LEU A 107 2.57 -8.42 3.96
N TYR A 108 1.66 -9.39 3.98
CA TYR A 108 1.01 -9.81 5.24
C TYR A 108 1.75 -10.99 5.85
N ASP A 109 2.18 -10.83 7.11
CA ASP A 109 2.70 -11.89 7.95
C ASP A 109 1.54 -12.48 8.79
N PRO A 110 1.05 -13.69 8.47
CA PRO A 110 -0.07 -14.31 9.18
C PRO A 110 0.30 -14.78 10.60
N ILE A 111 1.59 -15.05 10.86
CA ILE A 111 2.06 -15.53 12.17
C ILE A 111 1.99 -14.39 13.18
N ASN A 112 2.54 -13.23 12.80
CA ASN A 112 2.55 -12.05 13.67
C ASN A 112 1.32 -11.15 13.47
N THR A 113 0.45 -11.49 12.52
CA THR A 113 -0.74 -10.73 12.12
C THR A 113 -0.46 -9.28 11.74
N LYS A 114 0.69 -9.02 11.09
CA LYS A 114 1.19 -7.69 10.75
C LYS A 114 1.45 -7.54 9.27
N PHE A 115 1.38 -6.31 8.77
CA PHE A 115 1.94 -6.01 7.46
C PHE A 115 3.41 -5.65 7.60
N ILE A 116 4.23 -6.08 6.65
CA ILE A 116 5.67 -5.91 6.61
C ILE A 116 6.03 -5.14 5.33
N VAL A 117 6.85 -4.11 5.46
CA VAL A 117 7.38 -3.38 4.30
C VAL A 117 8.31 -4.29 3.51
N LYS A 118 8.10 -4.40 2.21
CA LYS A 118 9.02 -5.09 1.30
C LYS A 118 9.45 -4.15 0.20
N VAL A 119 10.73 -3.79 0.18
CA VAL A 119 11.33 -3.00 -0.90
C VAL A 119 11.87 -3.97 -1.95
N LEU A 120 11.42 -3.81 -3.21
CA LEU A 120 11.83 -4.66 -4.33
C LEU A 120 12.79 -3.96 -5.28
N ASP A 121 12.82 -2.62 -5.32
CA ASP A 121 13.79 -1.88 -6.13
C ASP A 121 15.19 -1.95 -5.50
N PRO A 122 16.17 -2.63 -6.13
CA PRO A 122 17.52 -2.74 -5.59
C PRO A 122 18.24 -1.39 -5.53
N GLY A 123 17.90 -0.44 -6.40
CA GLY A 123 18.45 0.91 -6.37
C GLY A 123 18.04 1.68 -5.11
N LEU A 124 16.81 1.47 -4.64
CA LEU A 124 16.37 2.01 -3.35
C LEU A 124 17.09 1.34 -2.18
N LEU A 125 17.23 0.01 -2.20
CA LEU A 125 17.92 -0.75 -1.15
C LEU A 125 19.41 -0.40 -1.02
N GLN A 126 20.08 -0.12 -2.13
CA GLN A 126 21.50 0.25 -2.16
C GLN A 126 21.74 1.73 -1.85
N SER A 127 20.71 2.57 -1.95
CA SER A 127 20.83 4.00 -1.68
C SER A 127 21.07 4.26 -0.19
N SER A 128 22.14 5.00 0.11
CA SER A 128 22.41 5.53 1.44
C SER A 128 21.61 6.79 1.77
N THR A 129 20.76 7.26 0.84
CA THR A 129 19.95 8.47 1.04
C THR A 129 18.81 8.17 2.02
N PRO A 130 18.62 8.98 3.07
CA PRO A 130 17.48 8.82 3.95
C PRO A 130 16.14 8.92 3.21
N VAL A 131 15.20 8.06 3.56
CA VAL A 131 13.85 8.08 2.99
C VAL A 131 13.03 9.20 3.64
N SER A 132 12.55 10.14 2.83
CA SER A 132 11.75 11.26 3.31
C SER A 132 10.47 10.79 4.03
N PRO A 133 10.12 11.37 5.20
CA PRO A 133 10.75 12.52 5.85
C PRO A 133 11.79 12.18 6.92
N SER A 134 12.21 10.92 7.00
CA SER A 134 13.31 10.54 7.88
C SER A 134 14.61 11.22 7.44
N GLN A 135 15.42 11.65 8.41
CA GLN A 135 16.77 12.16 8.17
C GLN A 135 17.85 11.10 8.43
N THR A 136 17.47 9.93 8.96
CA THR A 136 18.41 8.93 9.44
C THR A 136 18.15 7.52 8.91
N ARG A 137 16.91 7.18 8.55
CA ARG A 137 16.56 5.87 8.01
C ARG A 137 16.55 5.91 6.49
N THR A 138 17.16 4.92 5.86
CA THR A 138 17.14 4.63 4.42
C THR A 138 16.02 3.65 4.07
N PHE A 139 15.86 3.33 2.77
CA PHE A 139 14.97 2.24 2.35
C PHE A 139 15.41 0.87 2.85
N SER A 140 16.72 0.63 2.96
CA SER A 140 17.28 -0.59 3.54
C SER A 140 16.86 -0.74 5.02
N ASP A 141 16.94 0.34 5.80
CA ASP A 141 16.58 0.33 7.22
C ASP A 141 15.09 0.07 7.49
N ILE A 142 14.22 0.45 6.54
CA ILE A 142 12.77 0.22 6.67
C ILE A 142 12.33 -1.10 6.04
N ASN A 143 13.18 -1.75 5.26
CA ASN A 143 12.86 -3.04 4.65
C ASN A 143 12.64 -4.08 5.74
N ASN A 144 11.56 -4.85 5.61
CA ASN A 144 11.07 -5.81 6.59
C ASN A 144 10.61 -5.22 7.94
N LEU A 145 10.48 -3.89 8.07
CA LEU A 145 9.83 -3.30 9.25
C LEU A 145 8.31 -3.50 9.20
N PRO A 146 7.67 -3.65 10.37
CA PRO A 146 6.21 -3.74 10.44
C PRO A 146 5.56 -2.38 10.15
N LEU A 147 4.46 -2.41 9.41
CA LEU A 147 3.51 -1.32 9.36
C LEU A 147 2.84 -1.17 10.74
N CYS A 148 3.06 -0.03 11.37
CA CYS A 148 2.57 0.27 12.70
C CYS A 148 1.10 0.69 12.63
N LEU A 149 0.22 -0.22 13.09
CA LEU A 149 -1.23 -0.06 13.14
C LEU A 149 -1.70 -0.04 14.60
N PRO A 150 -2.72 0.75 14.97
CA PRO A 150 -3.34 0.61 16.28
C PRO A 150 -4.19 -0.68 16.33
N ALA A 151 -4.46 -1.17 17.53
CA ALA A 151 -5.23 -2.40 17.72
C ALA A 151 -6.62 -2.32 17.08
N GLY A 152 -7.05 -3.39 16.40
CA GLY A 152 -8.38 -3.49 15.79
C GLY A 152 -8.60 -2.65 14.53
N ARG A 153 -7.60 -1.90 14.04
CA ARG A 153 -7.70 -1.12 12.80
C ARG A 153 -6.76 -1.70 11.75
N SER A 154 -7.31 -2.09 10.60
CA SER A 154 -6.51 -2.52 9.47
C SER A 154 -6.96 -1.87 8.16
N PRO A 155 -6.02 -1.67 7.21
CA PRO A 155 -6.38 -1.40 5.83
C PRO A 155 -7.11 -2.60 5.20
N PHE A 156 -7.71 -2.39 4.03
CA PHE A 156 -8.25 -3.45 3.19
C PHE A 156 -7.12 -4.34 2.69
N ARG A 157 -6.97 -5.50 3.34
CA ARG A 157 -5.92 -6.49 3.04
C ARG A 157 -5.90 -6.92 1.58
N ARG A 158 -7.08 -7.16 1.00
CA ARG A 158 -7.28 -7.51 -0.41
C ARG A 158 -6.67 -6.50 -1.39
N LEU A 159 -6.79 -5.20 -1.10
CA LEU A 159 -6.20 -4.15 -1.94
C LEU A 159 -4.67 -4.09 -1.80
N LEU A 160 -4.14 -4.32 -0.58
CA LEU A 160 -2.69 -4.43 -0.38
C LEU A 160 -2.11 -5.68 -1.05
N SER A 161 -2.84 -6.80 -1.02
CA SER A 161 -2.43 -8.04 -1.71
C SER A 161 -2.33 -7.81 -3.21
N TRP A 162 -3.34 -7.17 -3.81
CA TRP A 162 -3.32 -6.84 -5.24
C TRP A 162 -2.20 -5.86 -5.61
N HIS A 163 -1.96 -4.84 -4.79
CA HIS A 163 -0.83 -3.94 -4.98
C HIS A 163 0.51 -4.68 -4.91
N ALA A 164 0.69 -5.60 -3.95
CA ALA A 164 1.90 -6.39 -3.83
C ALA A 164 2.12 -7.29 -5.05
N GLU A 165 1.07 -7.95 -5.54
CA GLU A 165 1.13 -8.75 -6.76
C GLU A 165 1.55 -7.90 -7.99
N CYS A 166 0.94 -6.72 -8.15
CA CYS A 166 1.33 -5.76 -9.21
C CYS A 166 2.80 -5.31 -9.04
N THR A 167 3.26 -5.15 -7.81
CA THR A 167 4.63 -4.75 -7.47
C THR A 167 5.63 -5.86 -7.79
N TYR A 168 5.33 -7.12 -7.43
CA TYR A 168 6.15 -8.28 -7.77
C TYR A 168 6.20 -8.51 -9.29
N THR A 169 5.06 -8.35 -9.98
CA THR A 169 5.01 -8.43 -11.44
C THR A 169 5.89 -7.34 -12.09
N THR A 170 5.89 -6.14 -11.52
CA THR A 170 6.75 -5.03 -11.97
C THR A 170 8.22 -5.33 -11.70
N ALA A 171 8.54 -5.86 -10.53
CA ALA A 171 9.90 -6.23 -10.14
C ALA A 171 10.48 -7.31 -11.06
N LEU A 172 9.70 -8.35 -11.41
CA LEU A 172 10.10 -9.39 -12.36
C LEU A 172 10.37 -8.79 -13.75
N LYS A 173 9.45 -7.95 -14.27
CA LYS A 173 9.62 -7.27 -15.56
C LYS A 173 10.84 -6.35 -15.60
N LYS A 174 11.18 -5.72 -14.48
CA LYS A 174 12.36 -4.86 -14.33
C LYS A 174 13.62 -5.63 -13.93
N THR A 175 13.57 -6.96 -13.89
CA THR A 175 14.68 -7.84 -13.49
C THR A 175 15.27 -7.50 -12.12
N TRP A 176 14.44 -6.99 -11.22
CA TRP A 176 14.81 -6.72 -9.82
C TRP A 176 14.77 -7.98 -8.96
N ILE A 177 13.93 -8.92 -9.36
CA ILE A 177 13.83 -10.26 -8.82
C ILE A 177 13.86 -11.25 -9.99
N ASP A 178 14.21 -12.50 -9.69
CA ASP A 178 14.16 -13.60 -10.65
C ASP A 178 12.81 -14.36 -10.55
N GLN A 179 12.62 -15.30 -11.47
CA GLN A 179 11.41 -16.13 -11.49
C GLN A 179 11.23 -16.93 -10.20
N PRO A 180 12.25 -17.62 -9.64
CA PRO A 180 12.12 -18.31 -8.36
C PRO A 180 11.65 -17.40 -7.22
N ALA A 181 12.19 -16.19 -7.09
CA ALA A 181 11.72 -15.25 -6.06
C ALA A 181 10.27 -14.79 -6.29
N PHE A 182 9.86 -14.62 -7.55
CA PHE A 182 8.46 -14.33 -7.89
C PHE A 182 7.53 -15.50 -7.53
N ASP A 183 7.93 -16.73 -7.82
CA ASP A 183 7.12 -17.93 -7.55
C ASP A 183 6.90 -18.18 -6.05
N THR A 184 7.77 -17.63 -5.18
CA THR A 184 7.56 -17.66 -3.72
C THR A 184 6.54 -16.63 -3.20
N PHE A 185 6.12 -15.67 -4.03
CA PHE A 185 5.10 -14.71 -3.63
C PHE A 185 3.73 -15.39 -3.56
N THR A 186 3.06 -15.23 -2.43
CA THR A 186 1.70 -15.71 -2.24
C THR A 186 0.78 -14.53 -1.95
N THR A 187 -0.36 -14.50 -2.63
CA THR A 187 -1.43 -13.54 -2.35
C THR A 187 -2.04 -13.81 -0.96
N TYR A 188 -2.64 -12.80 -0.36
CA TYR A 188 -3.18 -12.83 1.00
C TYR A 188 -4.51 -12.07 1.10
N ASP A 189 -5.24 -12.02 -0.01
CA ASP A 189 -6.58 -11.49 -0.21
C ASP A 189 -7.65 -12.28 0.58
N ASN A 190 -7.49 -13.61 0.64
CA ASN A 190 -8.41 -14.57 1.24
C ASN A 190 -8.55 -14.49 2.77
N LEU A 191 -7.73 -13.68 3.46
CA LEU A 191 -7.78 -13.51 4.92
C LEU A 191 -8.51 -12.23 5.37
N SER A 192 -9.34 -11.62 4.52
CA SER A 192 -10.15 -10.44 4.86
C SER A 192 -11.62 -10.82 5.08
N ASN A 193 -12.28 -10.25 6.10
CA ASN A 193 -13.73 -10.46 6.30
C ASN A 193 -14.52 -9.97 5.08
N GLY A 194 -15.41 -10.84 4.56
CA GLY A 194 -16.23 -10.63 3.37
C GLY A 194 -16.14 -11.86 2.44
N ALA A 195 -17.19 -12.13 1.65
CA ALA A 195 -17.13 -13.19 0.64
C ALA A 195 -16.04 -12.85 -0.39
N ARG A 196 -15.17 -13.82 -0.69
CA ARG A 196 -14.25 -13.77 -1.83
C ARG A 196 -15.14 -13.80 -3.10
N PRO A 197 -15.03 -12.86 -4.03
CA PRO A 197 -15.67 -13.02 -5.33
C PRO A 197 -15.01 -14.18 -6.08
N ASP A 198 -15.81 -15.01 -6.76
CA ASP A 198 -15.38 -16.22 -7.51
C ASP A 198 -14.17 -15.97 -8.45
N PHE A 199 -13.97 -14.73 -8.89
CA PHE A 199 -12.91 -14.33 -9.82
C PHE A 199 -11.46 -14.57 -9.35
N LEU A 200 -11.19 -14.51 -8.04
CA LEU A 200 -9.84 -14.80 -7.53
C LEU A 200 -9.51 -16.30 -7.58
N GLU A 201 -10.52 -17.16 -7.67
CA GLU A 201 -10.31 -18.61 -7.91
C GLU A 201 -9.97 -18.89 -9.39
N ASP A 202 -10.51 -18.10 -10.33
CA ASP A 202 -10.21 -18.27 -11.77
C ASP A 202 -8.76 -17.85 -12.13
N LEU A 203 -8.13 -16.97 -11.34
CA LEU A 203 -6.73 -16.58 -11.54
C LEU A 203 -5.73 -17.64 -11.05
N ASP A 204 -6.14 -18.46 -10.07
CA ASP A 204 -5.33 -19.53 -9.47
C ASP A 204 -5.45 -20.85 -10.26
N ASN A 205 -6.44 -20.98 -11.17
CA ASN A 205 -6.82 -22.23 -11.83
C ASN A 205 -6.48 -22.31 -13.34
N GLU A 206 -5.84 -21.31 -13.94
CA GLU A 206 -5.37 -21.37 -15.34
C GLU A 206 -3.82 -21.35 -15.39
N GLU A 207 -3.21 -22.53 -15.23
CA GLU A 207 -1.84 -22.86 -15.70
C GLU A 207 -1.78 -22.95 -17.23
#